data_AF-A0A8H6Z6H4-F1
#
_entry.id   AF-A0A8H6Z6H4-F1
#
_cell.length_a   1.000
_cell.length_b   1.000
_cell.length_c   1.000
_cell.angle_alpha   90.00
_cell.angle_beta   90.00
_cell.angle_gamma   90.00
#
_symmetry.space_group_name_H-M   'P 1'
#
loop_
_entity.id
_entity.type
_entity.pdbx_description
1 polymer ?
#
loop_
_entity_poly.entity_id
_entity_poly.type
_entity_poly.pdbx_seq_one_letter_code
_entity_poly.pdbx_strand_id
1 'polypeptide(L)'
;MRDTSKRSRACPSEGKYNSRDEGAKAGKQVKWVLEAKGRLLDGQDMGDDWVVVRDLWWRLEESTGFSMGTKSHPTKGQPKPVEGGAAVMEQEWWGWWTFLNLEWRVRGGALVQEGDGKWEVLQGTPGLNRFFNILMCLRWWYGMMESPSASWRKAVANVKWALQRMVRAEQMVAEATKAPAPPQDAAQPPTEPSATDACVPAPAPAPADAPEAPMPGPVNDVVTAMHANEVVVVCPASTDNDNTIPV
;
A
#
# COMPACT_ATOMS: atom_id res chain seq x y z
N MET A 1 -35.47 9.70 52.54
CA MET A 1 -35.88 8.50 51.80
C MET A 1 -35.28 8.58 50.40
N ARG A 2 -34.28 7.73 50.07
CA ARG A 2 -33.69 7.63 48.73
C ARG A 2 -34.25 6.40 48.06
N ASP A 3 -34.85 6.57 46.90
CA ASP A 3 -35.40 5.51 46.05
C ASP A 3 -34.32 5.03 45.08
N THR A 4 -34.03 3.73 45.08
CA THR A 4 -33.03 3.07 44.24
C THR A 4 -33.74 2.23 43.17
N SER A 5 -34.04 2.87 42.03
CA SER A 5 -34.62 2.19 40.87
C SER A 5 -33.57 1.34 40.14
N LYS A 6 -33.72 0.02 40.22
CA LYS A 6 -32.93 -0.99 39.49
C LYS A 6 -33.32 -1.01 38.00
N ARG A 7 -32.38 -0.68 37.10
CA ARG A 7 -32.48 -1.04 35.67
C ARG A 7 -31.77 -2.36 35.40
N SER A 8 -32.56 -3.38 35.05
CA SER A 8 -32.09 -4.66 34.53
C SER A 8 -31.65 -4.50 33.07
N ARG A 9 -30.44 -4.95 32.71
CA ARG A 9 -29.96 -5.03 31.33
C ARG A 9 -30.29 -6.41 30.77
N ALA A 10 -31.09 -6.45 29.71
CA ALA A 10 -31.30 -7.65 28.90
C ALA A 10 -30.12 -7.83 27.92
N CYS A 11 -29.64 -9.06 27.77
CA CYS A 11 -28.67 -9.44 26.74
C CYS A 11 -29.31 -9.35 25.33
N PRO A 12 -28.61 -8.84 24.30
CA PRO A 12 -29.11 -8.87 22.93
C PRO A 12 -29.05 -10.31 22.39
N SER A 13 -30.19 -10.78 21.88
CA SER A 13 -30.33 -12.03 21.15
C SER A 13 -29.49 -12.06 19.87
N GLU A 14 -28.87 -13.20 19.58
CA GLU A 14 -28.10 -13.51 18.37
C GLU A 14 -28.85 -13.11 17.08
N GLY A 15 -28.28 -12.15 16.36
CA GLY A 15 -28.79 -11.71 15.06
C GLY A 15 -28.54 -12.78 13.99
N LYS A 16 -29.60 -13.19 13.30
CA LYS A 16 -29.54 -14.08 12.13
C LYS A 16 -28.71 -13.43 11.02
N TYR A 17 -27.55 -14.00 10.73
CA TYR A 17 -26.64 -13.58 9.65
C TYR A 17 -27.15 -14.11 8.30
N ASN A 18 -27.54 -13.22 7.37
CA ASN A 18 -28.07 -13.56 6.05
C ASN A 18 -26.94 -13.79 5.03
N SER A 19 -26.61 -15.05 4.74
CA SER A 19 -25.56 -15.45 3.77
C SER A 19 -25.87 -15.11 2.30
N ARG A 20 -27.12 -14.76 1.97
CA ARG A 20 -27.57 -14.50 0.59
C ARG A 20 -27.09 -13.15 0.03
N ASP A 21 -26.81 -12.18 0.90
CA ASP A 21 -26.34 -10.84 0.50
C ASP A 21 -24.84 -10.79 0.16
N GLU A 22 -24.05 -11.74 0.66
CA GLU A 22 -22.61 -11.82 0.41
C GLU A 22 -22.30 -12.20 -1.04
N GLY A 23 -23.06 -13.15 -1.61
CA GLY A 23 -22.87 -13.62 -2.99
C GLY A 23 -23.13 -12.54 -4.06
N ALA A 24 -24.13 -11.69 -3.85
CA ALA A 24 -24.44 -10.58 -4.78
C ALA A 24 -23.40 -9.45 -4.72
N LYS A 25 -22.78 -9.22 -3.55
CA LYS A 25 -21.72 -8.22 -3.36
C LYS A 25 -20.40 -8.66 -3.98
N ALA A 26 -20.03 -9.93 -3.80
CA ALA A 26 -18.84 -10.52 -4.41
C ALA A 26 -18.88 -10.44 -5.96
N GLY A 27 -20.04 -10.71 -6.57
CA GLY A 27 -20.20 -10.61 -8.03
C GLY A 27 -20.01 -9.19 -8.60
N LYS A 28 -20.45 -8.15 -7.89
CA LYS A 28 -20.26 -6.75 -8.32
C LYS A 28 -18.79 -6.31 -8.22
N GLN A 29 -18.07 -6.77 -7.21
CA GLN A 29 -16.66 -6.42 -7.01
C GLN A 29 -15.76 -7.00 -8.11
N VAL A 30 -15.95 -8.27 -8.47
CA VAL A 30 -15.19 -8.91 -9.56
C VAL A 30 -15.40 -8.17 -10.89
N LYS A 31 -16.63 -7.74 -11.17
CA LYS A 31 -16.94 -7.00 -12.40
C LYS A 31 -16.17 -5.66 -12.46
N TRP A 32 -16.14 -4.90 -11.37
CA TRP A 32 -15.44 -3.60 -11.35
C TRP A 32 -13.93 -3.77 -11.58
N VAL A 33 -13.30 -4.76 -10.94
CA VAL A 33 -11.86 -4.99 -11.07
C VAL A 33 -11.50 -5.38 -12.51
N LEU A 34 -12.32 -6.22 -13.15
CA LEU A 34 -12.11 -6.59 -14.55
C LEU A 34 -12.32 -5.40 -15.50
N GLU A 35 -13.32 -4.56 -15.26
CA GLU A 35 -13.51 -3.33 -16.04
C GLU A 35 -12.37 -2.33 -15.85
N ALA A 36 -11.92 -2.15 -14.61
CA ALA A 36 -10.79 -1.27 -14.28
C ALA A 36 -9.49 -1.78 -14.91
N LYS A 37 -9.28 -3.11 -14.92
CA LYS A 37 -8.20 -3.74 -15.65
C LYS A 37 -8.30 -3.45 -17.15
N GLY A 38 -9.48 -3.64 -17.77
CA GLY A 38 -9.69 -3.29 -19.18
C GLY A 38 -9.28 -1.83 -19.43
N ARG A 39 -9.79 -0.89 -18.63
CA ARG A 39 -9.45 0.53 -18.74
C ARG A 39 -7.97 0.84 -18.54
N LEU A 40 -7.27 0.10 -17.67
CA LEU A 40 -5.83 0.24 -17.46
C LEU A 40 -5.04 -0.28 -18.67
N LEU A 41 -5.52 -1.36 -19.28
CA LEU A 41 -4.90 -1.99 -20.45
C LEU A 41 -5.15 -1.20 -21.74
N ASP A 42 -6.31 -0.55 -21.88
CA ASP A 42 -6.74 0.18 -23.07
C ASP A 42 -6.10 1.58 -23.22
N GLY A 43 -5.26 2.01 -22.28
CA GLY A 43 -4.69 3.37 -22.20
C GLY A 43 -3.60 3.70 -23.23
N GLN A 44 -3.86 3.49 -24.52
CA GLN A 44 -2.86 3.63 -25.60
C GLN A 44 -2.34 5.07 -25.80
N ASP A 45 -3.07 6.09 -25.31
CA ASP A 45 -2.73 7.51 -25.52
C ASP A 45 -1.92 8.15 -24.37
N MET A 46 -1.48 7.37 -23.39
CA MET A 46 -0.82 7.89 -22.17
C MET A 46 0.72 7.98 -22.28
N GLY A 47 1.28 7.62 -23.44
CA GLY A 47 2.72 7.69 -23.76
C GLY A 47 3.51 6.42 -23.44
N ASP A 48 4.73 6.33 -23.96
CA ASP A 48 5.57 5.11 -23.91
C ASP A 48 5.90 4.66 -22.48
N ASP A 49 6.18 5.61 -21.58
CA ASP A 49 6.49 5.30 -20.18
C ASP A 49 5.31 4.64 -19.47
N TRP A 50 4.08 5.03 -19.81
CA TRP A 50 2.88 4.40 -19.25
C TRP A 50 2.74 2.94 -19.70
N VAL A 51 2.99 2.68 -20.98
CA VAL A 51 2.99 1.30 -21.52
C VAL A 51 4.00 0.44 -20.77
N VAL A 52 5.21 0.95 -20.55
CA VAL A 52 6.25 0.23 -19.79
C VAL A 52 5.83 0.00 -18.34
N VAL A 53 5.25 1.00 -17.67
CA VAL A 53 4.73 0.87 -16.29
C VAL A 53 3.68 -0.23 -16.20
N ARG A 54 2.70 -0.21 -17.10
CA ARG A 54 1.63 -1.20 -17.18
C ARG A 54 2.19 -2.61 -17.38
N ASP A 55 3.12 -2.77 -18.30
CA ASP A 55 3.71 -4.07 -18.63
C ASP A 55 4.59 -4.60 -17.48
N LEU A 56 5.33 -3.73 -16.79
CA LEU A 56 6.11 -4.11 -15.62
C LEU A 56 5.23 -4.54 -14.45
N TRP A 57 4.16 -3.78 -14.18
CA TRP A 57 3.18 -4.17 -13.17
C TRP A 57 2.56 -5.52 -13.51
N TRP A 58 2.11 -5.71 -14.75
CA TRP A 58 1.53 -6.99 -15.17
C TRP A 58 2.49 -8.17 -14.96
N ARG A 59 3.77 -8.03 -15.33
CA ARG A 59 4.79 -9.06 -15.09
C ARG A 59 4.99 -9.36 -13.61
N LEU A 60 4.99 -8.33 -12.76
CA LEU A 60 5.12 -8.46 -11.31
C LEU A 60 3.94 -9.23 -10.70
N GLU A 61 2.73 -9.00 -11.21
CA GLU A 61 1.55 -9.75 -10.79
C GLU A 61 1.62 -11.23 -11.20
N GLU A 62 2.07 -11.50 -12.42
CA GLU A 62 2.25 -12.87 -12.92
C GLU A 62 3.31 -13.64 -12.11
N SER A 63 4.44 -13.01 -11.79
CA SER A 63 5.56 -13.64 -11.07
C SER A 63 5.24 -13.94 -9.61
N THR A 64 4.47 -13.07 -8.95
CA THR A 64 4.06 -13.26 -7.55
C THR A 64 2.95 -14.30 -7.36
N GLY A 65 2.49 -14.93 -8.47
CA GLY A 65 1.39 -15.88 -8.45
C GLY A 65 0.07 -15.23 -8.03
N PHE A 66 -0.03 -13.90 -8.15
CA PHE A 66 -1.24 -13.18 -7.81
C PHE A 66 -2.33 -13.53 -8.81
N SER A 67 -3.27 -14.33 -8.34
CA SER A 67 -4.56 -14.45 -8.98
C SER A 67 -5.45 -13.35 -8.42
N MET A 68 -6.13 -12.57 -9.27
CA MET A 68 -7.26 -11.69 -8.89
C MET A 68 -8.46 -12.49 -8.33
N GLY A 69 -8.23 -13.68 -7.78
CA GLY A 69 -9.19 -14.51 -7.10
C GLY A 69 -9.93 -13.72 -6.03
N THR A 70 -11.21 -13.99 -5.94
CA THR A 70 -12.25 -13.30 -5.14
C THR A 70 -11.97 -13.10 -3.65
N LYS A 71 -10.85 -13.56 -3.11
CA LYS A 71 -10.66 -13.81 -1.67
C LYS A 71 -10.09 -12.63 -0.90
N SER A 72 -9.55 -11.62 -1.56
CA SER A 72 -9.10 -10.39 -0.92
C SER A 72 -9.04 -9.29 -1.97
N HIS A 73 -10.19 -8.67 -2.22
CA HIS A 73 -10.27 -7.49 -3.07
C HIS A 73 -10.34 -6.25 -2.19
N PRO A 74 -9.71 -5.14 -2.60
CA PRO A 74 -9.82 -3.87 -1.89
C PRO A 74 -11.30 -3.54 -1.70
N THR A 75 -11.53 -3.10 -0.47
CA THR A 75 -12.73 -2.79 0.28
C THR A 75 -13.94 -2.24 -0.48
N LYS A 76 -15.10 -2.38 0.18
CA LYS A 76 -16.43 -1.93 -0.28
C LYS A 76 -16.40 -0.49 -0.82
N GLY A 77 -16.25 -0.33 -2.13
CA GLY A 77 -16.41 0.95 -2.81
C GLY A 77 -15.49 1.11 -3.99
N GLN A 78 -16.03 1.50 -5.15
CA GLN A 78 -15.23 2.06 -6.22
C GLN A 78 -14.60 3.35 -5.71
N PRO A 79 -13.28 3.57 -5.87
CA PRO A 79 -12.70 4.83 -5.44
C PRO A 79 -13.36 5.97 -6.21
N LYS A 80 -13.78 7.00 -5.48
CA LYS A 80 -14.47 8.16 -6.05
C LYS A 80 -13.43 9.16 -6.59
N PRO A 81 -13.72 9.86 -7.69
CA PRO A 81 -12.88 10.96 -8.15
C PRO A 81 -12.67 11.99 -7.03
N VAL A 82 -11.45 12.52 -6.93
CA VAL A 82 -11.11 13.59 -5.99
C VAL A 82 -11.81 14.89 -6.43
N GLU A 83 -12.54 15.52 -5.52
CA GLU A 83 -13.11 16.85 -5.73
C GLU A 83 -11.97 17.89 -5.71
N GLY A 84 -11.96 18.84 -6.65
CA GLY A 84 -10.90 19.86 -6.76
C GLY A 84 -9.98 19.74 -7.98
N GLY A 85 -10.23 18.79 -8.88
CA GLY A 85 -9.58 18.70 -10.18
C GLY A 85 -8.11 18.25 -10.14
N ALA A 86 -7.40 18.48 -11.24
CA ALA A 86 -6.06 17.91 -11.45
C ALA A 86 -4.99 18.42 -10.46
N ALA A 87 -5.10 19.65 -9.97
CA ALA A 87 -4.12 20.23 -9.04
C ALA A 87 -4.22 19.63 -7.63
N VAL A 88 -5.44 19.42 -7.14
CA VAL A 88 -5.67 18.73 -5.85
C VAL A 88 -5.23 17.27 -5.96
N MET A 89 -5.59 16.60 -7.07
CA MET A 89 -5.14 15.24 -7.33
C MET A 89 -3.61 15.12 -7.36
N GLU A 90 -2.92 16.09 -7.95
CA GLU A 90 -1.45 16.14 -7.97
C GLU A 90 -0.86 16.17 -6.55
N GLN A 91 -1.35 17.09 -5.71
CA GLN A 91 -0.87 17.26 -4.34
C GLN A 91 -1.10 16.01 -3.50
N GLU A 92 -2.33 15.49 -3.51
CA GLU A 92 -2.73 14.30 -2.77
C GLU A 92 -1.96 13.06 -3.25
N TRP A 93 -1.79 12.90 -4.56
CA TRP A 93 -1.05 11.78 -5.12
C TRP A 93 0.41 11.81 -4.70
N TRP A 94 1.09 12.96 -4.76
CA TRP A 94 2.49 13.07 -4.32
C TRP A 94 2.65 12.86 -2.81
N GLY A 95 1.72 13.37 -2.00
CA GLY A 95 1.71 13.14 -0.55
C GLY A 95 1.58 11.66 -0.23
N TRP A 96 0.58 11.00 -0.82
CA TRP A 96 0.35 9.57 -0.66
C TRP A 96 1.50 8.72 -1.19
N TRP A 97 2.01 9.03 -2.39
CA TRP A 97 3.12 8.28 -2.97
C TRP A 97 4.39 8.44 -2.12
N THR A 98 4.70 9.64 -1.64
CA THR A 98 5.85 9.87 -0.75
C THR A 98 5.69 9.09 0.55
N PHE A 99 4.50 9.06 1.13
CA PHE A 99 4.20 8.29 2.34
C PHE A 99 4.34 6.77 2.16
N LEU A 100 3.95 6.23 1.00
CA LEU A 100 4.12 4.81 0.69
C LEU A 100 5.57 4.39 0.45
N ASN A 101 6.45 5.35 0.18
CA ASN A 101 7.85 5.08 -0.11
C ASN A 101 8.67 4.91 1.16
N LEU A 102 9.70 4.08 1.04
CA LEU A 102 10.63 3.79 2.12
C LEU A 102 11.54 5.00 2.36
N GLU A 103 11.99 5.18 3.59
CA GLU A 103 12.83 6.32 4.00
C GLU A 103 14.09 6.48 3.13
N TRP A 104 14.69 5.38 2.69
CA TRP A 104 15.89 5.42 1.84
C TRP A 104 15.63 6.04 0.44
N ARG A 105 14.37 6.14 0.00
CA ARG A 105 13.98 6.88 -1.22
C ARG A 105 13.66 8.34 -0.97
N VAL A 106 13.54 8.79 0.27
CA VAL A 106 13.15 10.17 0.59
C VAL A 106 14.40 10.93 1.03
N ARG A 107 14.90 11.84 0.19
CA ARG A 107 16.06 12.69 0.49
C ARG A 107 15.64 14.16 0.40
N GLY A 108 15.74 14.88 1.52
CA GLY A 108 15.32 16.30 1.58
C GLY A 108 13.85 16.52 1.22
N GLY A 109 12.97 15.56 1.56
CA GLY A 109 11.55 15.61 1.22
C GLY A 109 11.21 15.26 -0.24
N ALA A 110 12.20 14.92 -1.07
CA ALA A 110 11.99 14.52 -2.46
C ALA A 110 12.25 13.02 -2.65
N LEU A 111 11.45 12.39 -3.50
CA LEU A 111 11.67 11.01 -3.93
C LEU A 111 12.85 10.93 -4.90
N VAL A 112 13.91 10.25 -4.47
CA VAL A 112 15.07 9.94 -5.30
C VAL A 112 14.90 8.60 -6.02
N GLN A 113 15.54 8.48 -7.18
CA GLN A 113 15.61 7.26 -7.99
C GLN A 113 16.95 6.56 -7.77
N GLU A 114 17.36 6.47 -6.51
CA GLU A 114 18.66 5.96 -6.07
C GLU A 114 18.50 5.10 -4.83
N GLY A 115 19.53 4.33 -4.50
CA GLY A 115 19.58 3.47 -3.32
C GLY A 115 19.10 2.05 -3.57
N ASP A 116 19.43 1.18 -2.62
CA ASP A 116 19.04 -0.21 -2.58
C ASP A 116 18.38 -0.48 -1.23
N GLY A 117 17.18 -1.06 -1.27
CA GLY A 117 16.42 -1.39 -0.07
C GLY A 117 15.32 -2.37 -0.39
N LYS A 118 14.79 -3.01 0.64
CA LYS A 118 13.78 -4.07 0.51
C LYS A 118 12.42 -3.45 0.20
N TRP A 119 11.77 -3.89 -0.87
CA TRP A 119 10.43 -3.43 -1.25
C TRP A 119 9.29 -4.12 -0.49
N GLU A 120 9.59 -4.78 0.64
CA GLU A 120 8.67 -5.60 1.42
C GLU A 120 7.41 -4.83 1.85
N VAL A 121 7.51 -3.52 2.14
CA VAL A 121 6.34 -2.68 2.50
C VAL A 121 5.35 -2.54 1.33
N LEU A 122 5.83 -2.59 0.09
CA LEU A 122 4.99 -2.57 -1.10
C LEU A 122 4.55 -3.98 -1.55
N GLN A 123 5.32 -5.02 -1.22
CA GLN A 123 5.04 -6.43 -1.58
C GLN A 123 4.17 -7.16 -0.54
N GLY A 124 4.21 -6.75 0.72
CA GLY A 124 3.93 -7.59 1.88
C GLY A 124 2.48 -7.74 2.33
N THR A 125 1.48 -7.37 1.53
CA THR A 125 0.07 -7.63 1.90
C THR A 125 -0.68 -8.28 0.75
N PRO A 126 -0.74 -9.62 0.71
CA PRO A 126 -1.57 -10.35 -0.25
C PRO A 126 -3.01 -9.85 -0.20
N GLY A 127 -3.54 -9.34 -1.33
CA GLY A 127 -4.93 -8.89 -1.44
C GLY A 127 -5.19 -7.38 -1.48
N LEU A 128 -4.20 -6.54 -1.16
CA LEU A 128 -4.24 -5.13 -1.52
C LEU A 128 -3.19 -4.89 -2.59
N ASN A 129 -3.65 -4.87 -3.83
CA ASN A 129 -2.80 -4.58 -4.97
C ASN A 129 -2.43 -3.08 -4.96
N ARG A 130 -1.45 -2.73 -4.13
CA ARG A 130 -1.05 -1.33 -3.88
C ARG A 130 -0.66 -0.66 -5.18
N PHE A 131 0.06 -1.35 -6.06
CA PHE A 131 0.41 -0.83 -7.38
C PHE A 131 -0.80 -0.67 -8.29
N PHE A 132 -1.75 -1.61 -8.31
CA PHE A 132 -2.99 -1.40 -9.05
C PHE A 132 -3.69 -0.10 -8.62
N ASN A 133 -3.80 0.17 -7.32
CA ASN A 133 -4.37 1.43 -6.84
C ASN A 133 -3.56 2.64 -7.28
N ILE A 134 -2.22 2.57 -7.24
CA ILE A 134 -1.33 3.65 -7.72
C ILE A 134 -1.57 3.93 -9.21
N LEU A 135 -1.66 2.88 -10.03
CA LEU A 135 -1.89 3.00 -11.46
C LEU A 135 -3.29 3.53 -11.76
N MET A 136 -4.32 3.08 -11.04
CA MET A 136 -5.68 3.61 -11.19
C MET A 136 -5.74 5.10 -10.84
N CYS A 137 -5.08 5.53 -9.76
CA CYS A 137 -4.98 6.94 -9.41
C CYS A 137 -4.27 7.77 -10.49
N LEU A 138 -3.13 7.29 -11.01
CA LEU A 138 -2.43 7.97 -12.11
C LEU A 138 -3.29 8.09 -13.36
N ARG A 139 -4.04 7.03 -13.69
CA ARG A 139 -4.97 7.03 -14.82
C ARG A 139 -6.11 8.03 -14.62
N TRP A 140 -6.68 8.13 -13.42
CA TRP A 140 -7.72 9.13 -13.15
C TRP A 140 -7.18 10.54 -13.21
N TRP A 141 -6.00 10.78 -12.64
CA TRP A 141 -5.33 12.07 -12.74
C TRP A 141 -5.11 12.47 -14.20
N TYR A 142 -4.66 11.55 -15.05
CA TYR A 142 -4.54 11.79 -16.49
C TYR A 142 -5.86 12.22 -17.12
N GLY A 143 -6.96 11.53 -16.80
CA GLY A 143 -8.30 11.84 -17.32
C GLY A 143 -8.89 13.17 -16.86
N MET A 144 -8.28 13.84 -15.88
CA MET A 144 -8.67 15.18 -15.43
C MET A 144 -7.96 16.31 -16.20
N MET A 145 -7.04 16.00 -17.11
CA MET A 145 -6.22 16.97 -17.83
C MET A 145 -6.47 16.90 -19.34
N GLU A 146 -6.38 18.04 -20.03
CA GLU A 146 -6.40 18.07 -21.50
C GLU A 146 -5.11 17.51 -22.12
N SER A 147 -4.00 17.63 -21.40
CA SER A 147 -2.69 17.11 -21.79
C SER A 147 -1.86 16.72 -20.57
N PRO A 148 -0.92 15.76 -20.68
CA PRO A 148 -0.14 15.29 -19.53
C PRO A 148 0.83 16.37 -19.02
N SER A 149 0.59 16.82 -17.79
CA SER A 149 1.46 17.75 -17.08
C SER A 149 2.88 17.17 -16.87
N ALA A 150 3.86 18.04 -16.65
CA ALA A 150 5.22 17.62 -16.31
C ALA A 150 5.26 16.83 -14.99
N SER A 151 4.42 17.21 -14.03
CA SER A 151 4.30 16.53 -12.74
C SER A 151 3.74 15.11 -12.88
N TRP A 152 2.70 14.95 -13.71
CA TRP A 152 2.14 13.63 -14.01
C TRP A 152 3.17 12.71 -14.70
N ARG A 153 3.92 13.23 -15.69
CA ARG A 153 5.01 12.47 -16.33
C ARG A 153 6.10 12.07 -15.34
N LYS A 154 6.46 12.97 -14.41
CA LYS A 154 7.40 12.67 -13.33
C LYS A 154 6.86 11.58 -12.39
N ALA A 155 5.57 11.60 -12.10
CA ALA A 155 4.89 10.59 -11.29
C ALA A 155 4.96 9.20 -11.96
N VAL A 156 4.62 9.11 -13.25
CA VAL A 156 4.74 7.88 -14.05
C VAL A 156 6.18 7.38 -14.08
N ALA A 157 7.15 8.25 -14.36
CA ALA A 157 8.56 7.87 -14.36
C ALA A 157 9.04 7.36 -12.99
N ASN A 158 8.51 7.90 -11.90
CA ASN A 158 8.84 7.46 -10.54
C ASN A 158 8.27 6.07 -10.23
N VAL A 159 7.03 5.79 -10.65
CA VAL A 159 6.41 4.47 -10.52
C VAL A 159 7.10 3.45 -11.42
N LYS A 160 7.46 3.82 -12.65
CA LYS A 160 8.26 3.01 -13.58
C LYS A 160 9.54 2.53 -12.91
N TRP A 161 10.29 3.46 -12.33
CA TRP A 161 11.54 3.14 -11.65
C TRP A 161 11.32 2.15 -10.49
N ALA A 162 10.28 2.36 -9.67
CA ALA A 162 9.96 1.46 -8.56
C ALA A 162 9.65 0.03 -9.05
N LEU A 163 8.79 -0.11 -10.07
CA LEU A 163 8.44 -1.39 -10.65
C LEU A 163 9.64 -2.09 -11.30
N GLN A 164 10.51 -1.35 -12.02
CA GLN A 164 11.74 -1.91 -12.58
C GLN A 164 12.64 -2.52 -11.51
N ARG A 165 12.78 -1.84 -10.36
CA ARG A 165 13.58 -2.34 -9.23
C ARG A 165 12.98 -3.61 -8.64
N MET A 166 11.67 -3.68 -8.50
CA MET A 166 10.98 -4.86 -7.97
C MET A 166 11.09 -6.06 -8.91
N VAL A 167 10.81 -5.87 -10.21
CA VAL A 167 10.95 -6.94 -11.21
C VAL A 167 12.39 -7.47 -11.25
N ARG A 168 13.40 -6.58 -11.19
CA ARG A 168 14.80 -7.01 -11.12
C ARG A 168 15.11 -7.80 -9.85
N ALA A 169 14.61 -7.36 -8.70
CA ALA A 169 14.81 -8.06 -7.43
C ALA A 169 14.21 -9.48 -7.47
N GLU A 170 13.02 -9.64 -8.05
CA GLU A 170 12.41 -10.96 -8.22
C GLU A 170 13.19 -11.86 -9.19
N GLN A 171 13.71 -11.30 -10.28
CA GLN A 171 14.58 -12.04 -11.21
C GLN A 171 15.83 -12.57 -10.51
N MET A 172 16.47 -11.75 -9.67
CA MET A 172 17.65 -12.18 -8.91
C MET A 172 17.32 -13.30 -7.92
N VAL A 173 16.15 -13.25 -7.26
CA VAL A 173 15.70 -14.32 -6.36
C VAL A 173 15.39 -15.61 -7.14
N ALA A 174 14.73 -15.50 -8.29
CA ALA A 174 14.44 -16.64 -9.15
C ALA A 174 15.72 -17.31 -9.69
N GLU A 175 16.71 -16.51 -10.10
CA GLU A 175 18.01 -17.00 -10.55
C GLU A 175 18.79 -17.68 -9.42
N ALA A 176 18.83 -17.09 -8.23
CA ALA A 176 19.47 -17.69 -7.06
C ALA A 176 18.82 -19.02 -6.65
N THR A 177 17.50 -19.16 -6.82
CA THR A 177 16.76 -20.39 -6.51
C THR A 177 16.97 -21.48 -7.56
N LYS A 178 17.27 -21.11 -8.82
CA LYS A 178 17.54 -22.07 -9.90
C LYS A 178 18.96 -22.63 -9.87
N ALA A 179 19.89 -21.96 -9.19
CA ALA A 179 21.26 -22.45 -9.05
C ALA A 179 21.24 -23.85 -8.39
N PRO A 180 21.79 -24.89 -9.04
CA PRO A 180 21.82 -26.24 -8.48
C PRO A 180 22.51 -26.17 -7.12
N ALA A 181 21.86 -26.75 -6.10
CA ALA A 181 22.41 -26.81 -4.76
C ALA A 181 23.87 -27.30 -4.85
N PRO A 182 24.82 -26.61 -4.21
CA PRO A 182 26.20 -27.05 -4.22
C PRO A 182 26.22 -28.53 -3.76
N PRO A 183 26.96 -29.40 -4.46
CA PRO A 183 26.94 -30.83 -4.18
C PRO A 183 27.20 -31.07 -2.70
N GLN A 184 26.20 -31.59 -1.99
CA GLN A 184 26.25 -31.87 -0.56
C GLN A 184 27.17 -33.07 -0.21
N ASP A 185 27.94 -33.57 -1.18
CA ASP A 185 28.77 -34.78 -1.08
C ASP A 185 30.19 -34.55 -0.54
N ALA A 186 30.54 -33.34 -0.12
CA ALA A 186 31.74 -33.17 0.70
C ALA A 186 31.37 -33.44 2.16
N ALA A 187 31.44 -34.72 2.54
CA ALA A 187 31.36 -35.22 3.91
C ALA A 187 32.02 -34.22 4.88
N GLN A 188 31.20 -33.53 5.68
CA GLN A 188 31.73 -32.75 6.79
C GLN A 188 32.42 -33.74 7.75
N PRO A 189 33.71 -33.56 8.07
CA PRO A 189 34.34 -34.38 9.10
C PRO A 189 33.58 -34.19 10.42
N PRO A 190 33.38 -35.26 11.20
CA PRO A 190 32.66 -35.18 12.47
C PRO A 190 33.32 -34.13 13.35
N THR A 191 32.59 -33.05 13.64
CA THR A 191 33.08 -31.97 14.48
C THR A 191 33.04 -32.45 15.92
N GLU A 192 34.22 -32.52 16.51
CA GLU A 192 34.51 -32.87 17.89
C GLU A 192 33.77 -31.92 18.86
N PRO A 193 33.15 -32.42 19.95
CA PRO A 193 32.46 -31.59 20.92
C PRO A 193 33.47 -30.80 21.76
N SER A 194 33.77 -29.57 21.35
CA SER A 194 34.59 -28.65 22.13
C SER A 194 33.74 -27.99 23.22
N ALA A 195 33.79 -28.60 24.40
CA ALA A 195 33.37 -27.98 25.65
C ALA A 195 34.40 -26.91 26.04
N THR A 196 33.99 -25.65 26.13
CA THR A 196 34.62 -24.71 27.06
C THR A 196 33.62 -23.66 27.50
N ASP A 197 33.17 -23.85 28.73
CA ASP A 197 32.71 -22.82 29.66
C ASP A 197 33.49 -21.51 29.50
N ALA A 198 32.77 -20.41 29.32
CA ALA A 198 33.32 -19.06 29.54
C ALA A 198 32.24 -18.10 30.02
N CYS A 199 32.17 -18.00 31.35
CA CYS A 199 32.00 -16.79 32.16
C CYS A 199 31.11 -15.67 31.59
N VAL A 200 29.92 -15.52 32.17
CA VAL A 200 29.04 -14.37 32.03
C VAL A 200 29.58 -13.21 32.88
N PRO A 201 30.02 -12.07 32.31
CA PRO A 201 30.27 -10.87 33.09
C PRO A 201 28.95 -10.14 33.41
N ALA A 202 28.90 -9.61 34.64
CA ALA A 202 27.77 -8.92 35.24
C ALA A 202 27.33 -7.64 34.48
N PRO A 203 26.05 -7.25 34.57
CA PRO A 203 25.53 -6.04 33.92
C PRO A 203 26.05 -4.75 34.61
N ALA A 204 26.51 -3.80 33.79
CA ALA A 204 26.90 -2.46 34.22
C ALA A 204 25.66 -1.61 34.61
N PRO A 205 25.80 -0.67 35.57
CA PRO A 205 24.71 0.21 36.00
C PRO A 205 24.35 1.25 34.93
N ALA A 206 23.04 1.51 34.83
CA ALA A 206 22.44 2.48 33.91
C ALA A 206 22.93 3.92 34.17
N PRO A 207 23.25 4.70 33.12
CA PRO A 207 23.44 6.14 33.27
C PRO A 207 22.09 6.87 33.42
N ALA A 208 22.08 7.81 34.35
CA ALA A 208 20.97 8.70 34.69
C ALA A 208 20.68 9.75 33.61
N ASP A 209 19.40 10.11 33.54
CA ASP A 209 18.78 11.35 33.04
C ASP A 209 19.52 12.15 31.95
N ALA A 210 19.05 11.98 30.71
CA ALA A 210 19.21 12.98 29.67
C ALA A 210 17.96 13.90 29.62
N PRO A 211 18.14 15.21 29.41
CA PRO A 211 17.05 16.18 29.42
C PRO A 211 16.06 15.97 28.27
N GLU A 212 14.79 16.06 28.63
CA GLU A 212 13.60 16.02 27.77
C GLU A 212 13.74 16.98 26.59
N ALA A 213 13.77 16.44 25.36
CA ALA A 213 13.75 17.23 24.15
C ALA A 213 12.37 17.90 23.99
N PRO A 214 12.30 19.16 23.51
CA PRO A 214 11.04 19.84 23.29
C PRO A 214 10.19 19.09 22.26
N MET A 215 8.96 18.77 22.66
CA MET A 215 7.90 18.23 21.81
C MET A 215 7.82 18.99 20.49
N PRO A 216 7.87 18.32 19.32
CA PRO A 216 7.45 18.96 18.08
C PRO A 216 5.97 19.34 18.22
N GLY A 217 5.67 20.62 18.01
CA GLY A 217 4.30 21.14 17.97
C GLY A 217 3.44 20.44 16.91
N PRO A 218 2.12 20.65 16.94
CA PRO A 218 1.17 19.90 16.13
C PRO A 218 1.41 20.13 14.64
N VAL A 219 2.03 19.16 13.99
CA VAL A 219 2.07 19.03 12.54
C VAL A 219 0.75 18.40 12.09
N ASN A 220 -0.10 19.23 11.49
CA ASN A 220 -1.21 18.89 10.60
C ASN A 220 -2.08 17.67 10.97
N ASP A 221 -3.21 17.94 11.60
CA ASP A 221 -4.32 17.00 11.89
C ASP A 221 -4.94 16.31 10.66
N VAL A 222 -4.47 16.59 9.44
CA VAL A 222 -4.94 15.94 8.20
C VAL A 222 -4.29 14.57 7.98
N VAL A 223 -3.09 14.31 8.53
CA VAL A 223 -2.34 13.05 8.26
C VAL A 223 -2.66 11.94 9.28
N THR A 224 -3.13 12.30 10.48
CA THR A 224 -3.39 11.34 11.58
C THR A 224 -4.59 10.42 11.34
N ALA A 225 -5.49 10.76 10.40
CA ALA A 225 -6.62 9.90 10.04
C ALA A 225 -6.24 8.66 9.19
N MET A 226 -4.99 8.53 8.73
CA MET A 226 -4.54 7.45 7.83
C MET A 226 -3.81 6.30 8.53
N HIS A 227 -3.63 6.35 9.86
CA HIS A 227 -2.68 5.48 10.58
C HIS A 227 -3.28 4.28 11.32
N ALA A 228 -4.60 4.05 11.32
CA ALA A 228 -5.19 2.94 12.08
C ALA A 228 -6.27 2.18 11.29
N ASN A 229 -5.94 0.95 10.91
CA ASN A 229 -6.78 -0.08 10.30
C ASN A 229 -7.26 0.15 8.86
N GLU A 230 -7.14 -0.91 8.04
CA GLU A 230 -7.75 -1.02 6.70
C GLU A 230 -7.56 0.23 5.83
N VAL A 231 -6.39 0.38 5.19
CA VAL A 231 -6.20 1.41 4.16
C VAL A 231 -6.98 1.03 2.90
N VAL A 232 -8.29 1.19 3.00
CA VAL A 232 -9.17 1.57 1.90
C VAL A 232 -8.73 2.97 1.53
N VAL A 233 -8.42 3.20 0.26
CA VAL A 233 -8.46 4.56 -0.25
C VAL A 233 -9.94 4.97 -0.30
N VAL A 234 -10.48 5.45 0.83
CA VAL A 234 -11.63 6.35 0.81
C VAL A 234 -11.04 7.73 0.69
N CYS A 235 -11.00 8.26 -0.53
CA CYS A 235 -10.77 9.69 -0.75
C CYS A 235 -11.77 10.48 0.12
N PRO A 236 -11.35 11.55 0.82
CA PRO A 236 -12.16 12.19 1.86
C PRO A 236 -13.51 12.66 1.31
N ALA A 237 -14.55 12.45 2.12
CA ALA A 237 -15.95 12.63 1.75
C ALA A 237 -16.35 14.10 1.64
N SER A 238 -17.18 14.39 0.64
CA SER A 238 -17.93 15.64 0.49
C SER A 238 -18.98 15.78 1.58
N THR A 239 -19.08 16.96 2.20
CA THR A 239 -20.30 17.40 2.88
C THR A 239 -21.23 17.96 1.82
N ASP A 240 -22.36 17.29 1.58
CA ASP A 240 -23.44 17.77 0.71
C ASP A 240 -23.83 19.21 1.08
N ASN A 241 -23.44 20.17 0.24
CA ASN A 241 -24.08 21.49 0.22
C ASN A 241 -25.12 21.46 -0.90
N ASP A 242 -26.33 21.09 -0.50
CA ASP A 242 -27.56 21.32 -1.25
C ASP A 242 -27.76 22.83 -1.39
N ASN A 243 -27.31 23.39 -2.51
CA ASN A 243 -27.55 24.78 -2.87
C ASN A 243 -28.56 24.82 -4.03
N THR A 244 -29.80 24.49 -3.69
CA THR A 244 -30.96 24.78 -4.54
C THR A 244 -31.16 26.30 -4.57
N ILE A 245 -30.82 26.96 -5.68
CA ILE A 245 -31.24 28.34 -5.96
C ILE A 245 -32.61 28.26 -6.64
N PRO A 246 -33.71 28.75 -6.02
CA PRO A 246 -34.97 28.91 -6.72
C PRO A 246 -34.89 30.10 -7.68
N VAL A 247 -35.43 29.91 -8.88
CA VAL A 247 -35.64 30.93 -9.93
C VAL A 247 -36.78 31.85 -9.54
#